data_AF-A0A6A4XSZ7-F1
#
_entry.id   AF-A0A6A4XSZ7-F1
#
_cell.length_a   1.000
_cell.length_b   1.000
_cell.length_c   1.000
_cell.angle_alpha   90.00
_cell.angle_beta   90.00
_cell.angle_gamma   90.00
#
_symmetry.space_group_name_H-M   'P 1'
#
loop_
_entity.id
_entity.type
_entity.pdbx_description
1 polymer ?
#
loop_
_entity_poly.entity_id
_entity_poly.type
_entity_poly.pdbx_seq_one_letter_code
_entity_poly.pdbx_strand_id
1 'polypeptide(L)'
;MLEIVDKVLQRRQYYRDKQRAHRRKLAQESADEDDEIARLRATIADLQQQLPISALSATGSDGALSWHLVAGVFRANSWRSMANRRTLLEQTLANDVLTRNMRRFVSLNLQALPTRPRCIMWQPATLLAQPEARKLGKEWLTQRMYHHTDEALHRSFPADVSIDQEYAHYDTTVSDDGSITCFEAVQNIWP
;
A
#
# COMPACT_ATOMS: atom_id res chain seq x y z
N MET A 1 29.09 44.14 0.36
CA MET A 1 28.83 42.73 -0.05
C MET A 1 29.49 41.73 0.90
N LEU A 2 30.77 41.90 1.26
CA LEU A 2 31.51 41.05 2.21
C LEU A 2 30.85 40.91 3.61
N GLU A 3 30.39 42.00 4.22
CA GLU A 3 29.74 41.93 5.56
C GLU A 3 28.42 41.14 5.58
N ILE A 4 27.67 41.14 4.47
CA ILE A 4 26.41 40.40 4.37
C ILE A 4 26.71 38.89 4.32
N VAL A 5 27.74 38.51 3.55
CA VAL A 5 28.23 37.12 3.49
C VAL A 5 28.72 36.67 4.86
N ASP A 6 29.46 37.51 5.57
CA ASP A 6 30.00 37.19 6.89
C ASP A 6 28.89 36.99 7.95
N LYS A 7 27.87 37.85 7.95
CA LYS A 7 26.67 37.69 8.80
C LYS A 7 25.90 36.40 8.49
N VAL A 8 25.80 36.00 7.21
CA VAL A 8 25.17 34.73 6.81
C VAL A 8 25.99 33.53 7.28
N LEU A 9 27.32 33.59 7.18
CA LEU A 9 28.21 32.53 7.66
C LEU A 9 28.15 32.38 9.18
N GLN A 10 28.21 33.49 9.93
CA GLN A 10 28.05 33.50 11.39
C GLN A 10 26.70 32.92 11.82
N ARG A 11 25.61 33.28 11.14
CA ARG A 11 24.28 32.73 11.40
C ARG A 11 24.21 31.21 11.14
N ARG A 12 24.84 30.72 10.07
CA ARG A 12 24.94 29.28 9.79
C ARG A 12 25.77 28.54 10.83
N GLN A 13 26.88 29.12 11.28
CA GLN A 13 27.73 28.59 12.35
C GLN A 13 26.89 28.44 13.65
N TYR A 14 26.18 29.51 14.04
CA TYR A 14 25.31 29.52 15.20
C TYR A 14 24.25 28.42 15.16
N TYR A 15 23.51 28.27 14.05
CA TYR A 15 22.49 27.22 13.96
C TYR A 15 23.08 25.80 14.00
N ARG A 16 24.25 25.59 13.39
CA ARG A 16 24.97 24.31 13.47
C ARG A 16 25.39 24.00 14.91
N ASP A 17 25.95 24.98 15.60
CA ASP A 17 26.40 24.80 16.98
C ASP A 17 25.23 24.62 17.95
N LYS A 18 24.11 25.34 17.73
CA LYS A 18 22.85 25.13 18.45
C LYS A 18 22.31 23.71 18.24
N GLN A 19 22.32 23.21 17.00
CA GLN A 19 21.90 21.83 16.71
C GLN A 19 22.85 20.80 17.32
N ARG A 20 24.17 21.03 17.28
CA ARG A 20 25.16 20.16 17.91
C ARG A 20 24.98 20.11 19.43
N ALA A 21 24.81 21.26 20.07
CA ALA A 21 24.53 21.35 21.50
C ALA A 21 23.24 20.61 21.87
N HIS A 22 22.17 20.79 21.09
CA HIS A 22 20.91 20.08 21.30
C HIS A 22 21.07 18.56 21.18
N ARG A 23 21.76 18.07 20.13
CA ARG A 23 22.03 16.63 19.96
C ARG A 23 22.88 16.06 21.10
N ARG A 24 23.89 16.80 21.58
CA ARG A 24 24.70 16.40 22.74
C ARG A 24 23.86 16.32 24.00
N LYS A 25 22.96 17.29 24.22
CA LYS A 25 22.04 17.28 25.37
C LYS A 25 21.15 16.04 25.34
N LEU A 26 20.50 15.76 24.21
CA LEU A 26 19.67 14.56 24.06
C LEU A 26 20.46 13.27 24.27
N ALA A 27 21.69 13.20 23.75
CA ALA A 27 22.54 12.02 23.93
C ALA A 27 22.97 11.84 25.40
N GLN A 28 23.22 12.94 26.13
CA GLN A 28 23.52 12.90 27.55
C GLN A 28 22.30 12.46 28.35
N GLU A 29 21.13 13.04 28.09
CA GLU A 29 19.87 12.65 28.74
C GLU A 29 19.57 11.16 28.52
N SER A 30 19.73 10.65 27.30
CA SER A 30 19.57 9.21 27.04
C SER A 30 20.59 8.34 27.77
N ALA A 31 21.84 8.82 27.90
CA ALA A 31 22.88 8.08 28.62
C ALA A 31 22.58 8.04 30.13
N ASP A 32 22.12 9.15 30.70
CA ASP A 32 21.73 9.24 32.11
C ASP A 32 20.53 8.32 32.41
N GLU A 33 19.54 8.26 31.51
CA GLU A 33 18.40 7.33 31.58
C GLU A 33 18.85 5.86 31.50
N ASP A 34 19.75 5.52 30.57
CA ASP A 34 20.30 4.18 30.43
C ASP A 34 21.08 3.74 31.70
N ASP A 35 21.85 4.65 32.29
CA ASP A 35 22.57 4.42 33.55
C ASP A 35 21.61 4.23 34.75
N GLU A 36 20.49 4.96 34.79
CA GLU A 36 19.44 4.73 35.80
C GLU A 36 18.77 3.36 35.61
N ILE A 37 18.43 2.98 34.38
CA ILE A 37 17.87 1.66 34.07
C ILE A 37 18.85 0.55 34.47
N ALA A 38 20.14 0.71 34.19
CA ALA A 38 21.17 -0.25 34.59
C ALA A 38 21.25 -0.42 36.11
N ARG A 39 21.21 0.69 36.86
CA ARG A 39 21.20 0.68 38.33
C ARG A 39 19.97 -0.02 38.89
N LEU A 40 18.78 0.34 38.41
CA LEU A 40 17.53 -0.28 38.87
C LEU A 40 17.49 -1.78 38.59
N ARG A 41 18.01 -2.21 37.44
CA ARG A 41 18.14 -3.65 37.12
C ARG A 41 19.09 -4.37 38.08
N ALA A 42 20.21 -3.76 38.43
CA ALA A 42 21.14 -4.33 39.41
C ALA A 42 20.48 -4.45 40.80
N THR A 43 19.74 -3.44 41.25
CA THR A 43 18.99 -3.48 42.52
C THR A 43 17.93 -4.59 42.52
N ILE A 44 17.19 -4.75 41.42
CA ILE A 44 16.22 -5.84 41.28
C ILE A 44 16.91 -7.21 41.36
N ALA A 45 18.07 -7.37 40.70
CA ALA A 45 18.81 -8.62 40.73
C ALA A 45 19.32 -8.98 42.14
N ASP A 46 19.83 -8.00 42.89
CA ASP A 46 20.26 -8.18 44.28
C ASP A 46 19.08 -8.58 45.19
N LEU A 47 17.96 -7.86 45.08
CA LEU A 47 16.74 -8.20 45.83
C LEU A 47 16.22 -9.59 45.49
N GLN A 48 16.30 -10.01 44.22
CA GLN A 48 15.92 -11.36 43.79
C GLN A 48 16.81 -12.45 44.39
N GLN A 49 18.11 -12.18 44.61
CA GLN A 49 19.02 -13.13 45.27
C GLN A 49 18.73 -13.25 46.77
N GLN A 50 18.18 -12.21 47.39
CA GLN A 50 17.83 -12.17 48.81
C GLN A 50 16.45 -12.81 49.10
N LEU A 51 15.65 -13.09 48.07
CA LEU A 51 14.34 -13.74 48.22
C LEU A 51 14.49 -15.24 48.54
N PRO A 52 13.78 -15.76 49.56
CA PRO A 52 13.81 -17.18 49.88
C PRO A 52 13.27 -18.03 48.72
N ILE A 53 13.82 -19.24 48.53
CA ILE A 53 13.46 -20.18 47.45
C ILE A 53 11.93 -20.45 47.40
N SER A 54 11.26 -20.41 48.55
CA SER A 54 9.81 -20.55 48.69
C SER A 54 9.01 -19.40 48.02
N ALA A 55 9.58 -18.20 47.91
CA ALA A 55 8.97 -17.07 47.19
C ALA A 55 9.16 -17.15 45.67
N LEU A 56 10.09 -18.00 45.20
CA LEU A 56 10.34 -18.29 43.78
C LEU A 56 9.51 -19.49 43.27
N SER A 57 8.72 -20.13 44.13
CA SER A 57 7.88 -21.26 43.77
C SER A 57 6.76 -20.86 42.80
N ALA A 58 6.52 -21.71 41.79
CA ALA A 58 5.40 -21.56 40.85
C ALA A 58 4.02 -21.70 41.54
N THR A 59 4.01 -22.26 42.74
CA THR A 59 2.85 -22.42 43.61
C THR A 59 3.05 -21.68 44.93
N GLY A 60 2.05 -20.91 45.34
CA GLY A 60 2.00 -20.26 46.66
C GLY A 60 1.81 -21.26 47.80
N SER A 61 1.86 -20.77 49.04
CA SER A 61 1.70 -21.58 50.26
C SER A 61 0.45 -22.47 50.26
N ASP A 62 -0.58 -22.03 49.55
CA ASP A 62 -1.91 -22.64 49.55
C ASP A 62 -2.10 -23.63 48.38
N GLY A 63 -1.03 -23.93 47.62
CA GLY A 63 -1.05 -24.80 46.44
C GLY A 63 -1.58 -24.14 45.16
N ALA A 64 -2.07 -22.91 45.23
CA ALA A 64 -2.50 -22.11 44.08
C ALA A 64 -1.30 -21.57 43.27
N LEU A 65 -1.48 -21.30 41.98
CA LEU A 65 -0.44 -20.68 41.13
C LEU A 65 0.00 -19.33 41.68
N SER A 66 1.30 -19.06 41.62
CA SER A 66 1.86 -17.76 42.01
C SER A 66 1.27 -16.64 41.17
N TRP A 67 0.79 -15.57 41.82
CA TRP A 67 0.32 -14.36 41.15
C TRP A 67 1.36 -13.74 40.22
N HIS A 68 2.65 -13.94 40.50
CA HIS A 68 3.73 -13.51 39.61
C HIS A 68 3.67 -14.24 38.26
N LEU A 69 3.47 -15.55 38.28
CA LEU A 69 3.35 -16.38 37.07
C LEU A 69 2.07 -16.01 36.30
N VAL A 70 0.94 -15.89 37.01
CA VAL A 70 -0.34 -15.48 36.43
C VAL A 70 -0.19 -14.11 35.76
N ALA A 71 0.33 -13.10 36.45
CA ALA A 71 0.56 -11.76 35.91
C ALA A 71 1.54 -11.78 34.72
N GLY A 72 2.58 -12.62 34.74
CA GLY A 72 3.51 -12.81 33.64
C GLY A 72 2.81 -13.31 32.36
N VAL A 73 1.96 -14.33 32.48
CA VAL A 73 1.15 -14.86 31.37
C VAL A 73 0.20 -13.81 30.82
N PHE A 74 -0.53 -13.12 31.70
CA PHE A 74 -1.45 -12.04 31.28
C PHE A 74 -0.71 -10.88 30.59
N ARG A 75 0.47 -10.50 31.09
CA ARG A 75 1.31 -9.48 30.45
C ARG A 75 1.75 -9.92 29.07
N ALA A 76 2.30 -11.13 28.92
CA ALA A 76 2.73 -11.66 27.64
C ALA A 76 1.57 -11.76 26.62
N ASN A 77 0.40 -12.25 27.05
CA ASN A 77 -0.77 -12.34 26.20
C ASN A 77 -1.33 -10.96 25.82
N SER A 78 -1.33 -10.01 26.75
CA SER A 78 -1.74 -8.62 26.47
C SER A 78 -0.83 -7.98 25.43
N TRP A 79 0.48 -8.19 25.56
CA TRP A 79 1.46 -7.71 24.58
C TRP A 79 1.23 -8.31 23.19
N ARG A 80 1.03 -9.63 23.10
CA ARG A 80 0.71 -10.30 21.83
C ARG A 80 -0.60 -9.78 21.23
N SER A 81 -1.63 -9.61 22.05
CA SER A 81 -2.93 -9.11 21.62
C SER A 81 -2.83 -7.67 21.09
N MET A 82 -2.09 -6.81 21.78
CA MET A 82 -1.84 -5.43 21.35
C MET A 82 -1.03 -5.36 20.06
N ALA A 83 0.00 -6.20 19.91
CA ALA A 83 0.78 -6.30 18.68
C ALA A 83 -0.10 -6.76 17.51
N ASN A 84 -0.88 -7.83 17.70
CA ASN A 84 -1.81 -8.34 16.69
C ASN A 84 -2.85 -7.29 16.30
N ARG A 85 -3.42 -6.58 17.28
CA ARG A 85 -4.37 -5.48 17.04
C ARG A 85 -3.75 -4.40 16.15
N ARG A 86 -2.50 -4.00 16.40
CA ARG A 86 -1.81 -2.99 15.56
C ARG A 86 -1.67 -3.49 14.12
N THR A 87 -1.18 -4.71 13.92
CA THR A 87 -1.05 -5.31 12.60
C THR A 87 -2.39 -5.44 11.88
N LEU A 88 -3.45 -5.86 12.57
CA LEU A 88 -4.79 -5.95 11.99
C LEU A 88 -5.33 -4.56 11.61
N LEU A 89 -5.10 -3.54 12.43
CA LEU A 89 -5.48 -2.17 12.08
C LEU A 89 -4.76 -1.67 10.83
N GLU A 90 -3.45 -1.91 10.72
CA GLU A 90 -2.69 -1.57 9.52
C GLU A 90 -3.23 -2.29 8.27
N GLN A 91 -3.51 -3.58 8.38
CA GLN A 91 -4.07 -4.38 7.29
C GLN A 91 -5.47 -3.91 6.88
N THR A 92 -6.34 -3.62 7.85
CA THR A 92 -7.70 -3.14 7.57
C THR A 92 -7.69 -1.78 6.88
N LEU A 93 -6.82 -0.85 7.30
CA LEU A 93 -6.64 0.44 6.64
C LEU A 93 -6.10 0.27 5.22
N ALA A 94 -5.08 -0.58 5.03
CA ALA A 94 -4.53 -0.86 3.71
C ALA A 94 -5.59 -1.46 2.77
N ASN A 95 -6.38 -2.42 3.27
CA ASN A 95 -7.46 -3.05 2.53
C ASN A 95 -8.62 -2.09 2.22
N ASP A 96 -8.96 -1.17 3.12
CA ASP A 96 -9.97 -0.15 2.85
C ASP A 96 -9.55 0.77 1.70
N VAL A 97 -8.31 1.26 1.72
CA VAL A 97 -7.75 2.08 0.65
C VAL A 97 -7.74 1.30 -0.67
N LEU A 98 -7.29 0.04 -0.65
CA LEU A 98 -7.29 -0.82 -1.82
C LEU A 98 -8.71 -1.05 -2.36
N THR A 99 -9.68 -1.32 -1.49
CA THR A 99 -11.08 -1.55 -1.87
C THR A 99 -11.69 -0.32 -2.52
N ARG A 100 -11.48 0.87 -1.94
CA ARG A 100 -11.95 2.14 -2.52
C ARG A 100 -11.33 2.38 -3.90
N ASN A 101 -10.02 2.14 -4.03
CA ASN A 101 -9.34 2.26 -5.31
C ASN A 101 -9.86 1.23 -6.32
N MET A 102 -10.06 -0.02 -5.96
CA MET A 102 -10.59 -1.03 -6.88
C MET A 102 -12.03 -0.72 -7.31
N ARG A 103 -12.89 -0.20 -6.43
CA ARG A 103 -14.22 0.29 -6.81
C ARG A 103 -14.15 1.40 -7.85
N ARG A 104 -13.23 2.37 -7.66
CA ARG A 104 -13.00 3.45 -8.62
C ARG A 104 -12.39 2.93 -9.93
N PHE A 105 -11.46 1.98 -9.87
CA PHE A 105 -10.89 1.35 -11.05
C PHE A 105 -11.98 0.68 -11.89
N VAL A 106 -12.86 -0.09 -11.24
CA VAL A 106 -13.99 -0.76 -11.88
C VAL A 106 -14.93 0.25 -12.52
N SER A 107 -15.32 1.33 -11.82
CA SER A 107 -16.19 2.36 -12.42
C SER A 107 -15.56 3.00 -13.66
N LEU A 108 -14.25 3.29 -13.63
CA LEU A 108 -13.55 3.89 -14.77
C LEU A 108 -13.41 2.95 -15.97
N ASN A 109 -13.28 1.64 -15.74
CA ASN A 109 -13.00 0.65 -16.80
C ASN A 109 -14.23 -0.15 -17.27
N LEU A 110 -15.34 -0.13 -16.51
CA LEU A 110 -16.62 -0.71 -16.91
C LEU A 110 -17.57 0.31 -17.53
N GLN A 111 -17.50 1.61 -17.19
CA GLN A 111 -18.42 2.63 -17.70
C GLN A 111 -18.17 3.05 -19.16
N ALA A 112 -17.25 2.40 -19.86
CA ALA A 112 -17.12 2.52 -21.31
C ALA A 112 -17.99 1.46 -22.03
N LEU A 113 -19.31 1.50 -21.81
CA LEU A 113 -20.24 1.13 -22.88
C LEU A 113 -20.85 2.44 -23.37
N PRO A 114 -20.21 3.15 -24.32
CA PRO A 114 -20.94 4.19 -25.01
C PRO A 114 -22.13 3.52 -25.68
N THR A 115 -23.29 4.14 -25.57
CA THR A 115 -24.53 3.88 -26.33
C THR A 115 -24.34 4.05 -27.86
N ARG A 116 -23.10 4.09 -28.34
CA ARG A 116 -22.71 4.33 -29.71
C ARG A 116 -21.69 3.25 -30.11
N PRO A 117 -21.87 2.59 -31.26
CA PRO A 117 -20.87 1.72 -31.82
C PRO A 117 -19.74 2.64 -32.31
N ARG A 118 -18.81 2.98 -31.40
CA ARG A 118 -17.47 3.34 -31.85
C ARG A 118 -16.81 2.02 -32.16
N CYS A 119 -16.15 1.96 -33.31
CA CYS A 119 -15.29 0.89 -33.77
C CYS A 119 -14.70 0.11 -32.62
N ILE A 120 -14.77 -1.21 -32.78
CA ILE A 120 -14.28 -2.29 -31.92
C ILE A 120 -12.75 -2.21 -31.81
N MET A 121 -12.24 -1.05 -31.42
CA MET A 121 -10.84 -0.70 -31.36
C MET A 121 -10.57 -0.36 -29.91
N TRP A 122 -10.01 -1.35 -29.21
CA TRP A 122 -9.19 -1.21 -28.01
C TRP A 122 -9.56 -0.02 -27.11
N GLN A 123 -10.47 -0.26 -26.15
CA GLN A 123 -10.78 0.75 -25.14
C GLN A 123 -9.55 0.98 -24.26
N PRO A 124 -9.03 2.22 -24.16
CA PRO A 124 -7.89 2.50 -23.31
C PRO A 124 -8.26 2.25 -21.85
N ALA A 125 -7.53 1.35 -21.19
CA ALA A 125 -7.75 1.03 -19.79
C ALA A 125 -7.04 2.04 -18.88
N THR A 126 -7.74 2.51 -17.85
CA THR A 126 -7.17 3.44 -16.87
C THR A 126 -6.60 2.67 -15.68
N LEU A 127 -5.31 2.83 -15.42
CA LEU A 127 -4.63 2.26 -14.25
C LEU A 127 -4.48 3.31 -13.13
N LEU A 128 -4.71 2.90 -11.89
CA LEU A 128 -4.54 3.78 -10.74
C LEU A 128 -3.07 3.94 -10.34
N ALA A 129 -2.77 5.03 -9.62
CA ALA A 129 -1.43 5.34 -9.15
C ALA A 129 -0.94 4.44 -8.00
N GLN A 130 -1.87 3.92 -7.18
CA GLN A 130 -1.53 3.06 -6.03
C GLN A 130 -0.93 1.73 -6.53
N PRO A 131 0.23 1.28 -5.99
CA PRO A 131 0.91 0.07 -6.47
C PRO A 131 0.06 -1.20 -6.45
N GLU A 132 -0.58 -1.50 -5.33
CA GLU A 132 -1.40 -2.72 -5.17
C GLU A 132 -2.63 -2.70 -6.08
N ALA A 133 -3.36 -1.57 -6.12
CA ALA A 133 -4.51 -1.42 -7.01
C ALA A 133 -4.11 -1.51 -8.49
N ARG A 134 -2.93 -0.99 -8.85
CA ARG A 134 -2.39 -1.10 -10.21
C ARG A 134 -2.07 -2.54 -10.57
N LYS A 135 -1.45 -3.30 -9.66
CA LYS A 135 -1.14 -4.72 -9.87
C LYS A 135 -2.43 -5.51 -10.12
N LEU A 136 -3.42 -5.35 -9.26
CA LEU A 136 -4.72 -6.02 -9.36
C LEU A 136 -5.49 -5.58 -10.62
N GLY A 137 -5.44 -4.29 -10.96
CA GLY A 137 -6.04 -3.77 -12.20
C GLY A 137 -5.41 -4.36 -13.46
N LYS A 138 -4.08 -4.54 -13.49
CA LYS A 138 -3.40 -5.23 -14.60
C LYS A 138 -3.85 -6.69 -14.72
N GLU A 139 -3.86 -7.42 -13.61
CA GLU A 139 -4.30 -8.81 -13.58
C GLU A 139 -5.73 -8.96 -14.10
N TRP A 140 -6.64 -8.11 -13.61
CA TRP A 140 -8.03 -8.10 -14.06
C TRP A 140 -8.17 -7.79 -15.55
N LEU A 141 -7.44 -6.81 -16.08
CA LEU A 141 -7.45 -6.47 -17.51
C LEU A 141 -6.93 -7.64 -18.35
N THR A 142 -5.84 -8.28 -17.93
CA THR A 142 -5.29 -9.43 -18.63
C THR A 142 -6.27 -10.61 -18.64
N GLN A 143 -6.92 -10.91 -17.50
CA GLN A 143 -7.94 -11.94 -17.43
C GLN A 143 -9.15 -11.62 -18.33
N ARG A 144 -9.62 -10.36 -18.30
CA ARG A 144 -10.69 -9.90 -19.19
C ARG A 144 -10.33 -10.06 -20.65
N MET A 145 -9.12 -9.65 -21.05
CA MET A 145 -8.64 -9.84 -22.42
C MET A 145 -8.66 -11.33 -22.78
N TYR A 146 -8.04 -12.19 -21.96
CA TYR A 146 -7.96 -13.63 -22.22
C TYR A 146 -9.34 -14.26 -22.43
N HIS A 147 -10.29 -13.99 -21.52
CA HIS A 147 -11.62 -14.59 -21.60
C HIS A 147 -12.52 -13.98 -22.68
N HIS A 148 -12.32 -12.71 -23.06
CA HIS A 148 -13.12 -12.03 -24.08
C HIS A 148 -12.45 -12.01 -25.46
N THR A 149 -11.29 -12.67 -25.62
CA THR A 149 -10.52 -12.65 -26.88
C THR A 149 -11.36 -13.20 -28.03
N ASP A 150 -12.02 -14.34 -27.82
CA ASP A 150 -12.79 -15.02 -28.87
C ASP A 150 -13.97 -14.17 -29.37
N GLU A 151 -14.78 -13.64 -28.45
CA GLU A 151 -15.89 -12.73 -28.78
C GLU A 151 -15.39 -11.45 -29.48
N ALA A 152 -14.29 -10.88 -29.00
CA ALA A 152 -13.70 -9.69 -29.60
C ALA A 152 -13.20 -9.95 -31.02
N LEU A 153 -12.56 -11.09 -31.26
CA LEU A 153 -12.11 -11.51 -32.59
C LEU A 153 -13.30 -11.77 -33.51
N HIS A 154 -14.29 -12.54 -33.09
CA HIS A 154 -15.51 -12.80 -33.87
C HIS A 154 -16.27 -11.53 -34.25
N ARG A 155 -16.26 -10.50 -33.40
CA ARG A 155 -16.92 -9.22 -33.68
C ARG A 155 -16.10 -8.32 -34.61
N SER A 156 -14.78 -8.42 -34.57
CA SER A 156 -13.86 -7.56 -35.34
C SER A 156 -13.54 -8.14 -36.72
N PHE A 157 -13.65 -9.45 -36.89
CA PHE A 157 -13.33 -10.17 -38.11
C PHE A 157 -14.59 -10.87 -38.64
N PRO A 158 -15.05 -10.59 -39.87
CA PRO A 158 -16.19 -11.28 -40.45
C PRO A 158 -15.91 -12.79 -40.59
N ALA A 159 -16.79 -13.64 -40.07
CA ALA A 159 -16.65 -15.10 -40.17
C ALA A 159 -16.83 -15.63 -41.60
N ASP A 160 -17.49 -14.84 -42.46
CA ASP A 160 -17.94 -15.25 -43.80
C ASP A 160 -17.02 -14.77 -44.93
N VAL A 161 -15.93 -14.07 -44.60
CA VAL A 161 -14.98 -13.53 -45.59
C VAL A 161 -13.85 -14.54 -45.82
N SER A 162 -13.65 -14.93 -47.09
CA SER A 162 -12.54 -15.80 -47.49
C SER A 162 -11.20 -15.13 -47.19
N ILE A 163 -10.17 -15.93 -46.87
CA ILE A 163 -8.79 -15.43 -46.63
C ILE A 163 -8.27 -14.59 -47.81
N ASP A 164 -8.77 -14.87 -49.01
CA ASP A 164 -8.36 -14.22 -50.26
C ASP A 164 -9.19 -12.97 -50.62
N GLN A 165 -10.11 -12.55 -49.74
CA GLN A 165 -10.96 -11.38 -49.97
C GLN A 165 -10.57 -10.22 -49.06
N GLU A 166 -10.32 -9.07 -49.67
CA GLU A 166 -10.22 -7.80 -48.96
C GLU A 166 -11.57 -7.46 -48.32
N TYR A 167 -11.53 -6.92 -47.10
CA TYR A 167 -12.72 -6.40 -46.44
C TYR A 167 -12.44 -5.07 -45.74
N ALA A 168 -13.48 -4.23 -45.71
CA ALA A 168 -13.47 -2.93 -45.06
C ALA A 168 -14.58 -2.85 -44.01
N HIS A 169 -14.23 -2.33 -42.83
CA HIS A 169 -15.16 -2.00 -41.78
C HIS A 169 -15.47 -0.50 -41.84
N TYR A 170 -16.75 -0.17 -41.99
CA TYR A 170 -17.23 1.21 -41.97
C TYR A 170 -18.05 1.45 -40.71
N ASP A 171 -17.52 2.29 -39.81
CA ASP A 171 -18.30 2.80 -38.69
C ASP A 171 -18.79 4.19 -38.99
N THR A 172 -20.11 4.31 -39.10
CA THR A 172 -20.76 5.58 -39.35
C THR A 172 -21.46 6.03 -38.08
N THR A 173 -21.10 7.21 -37.57
CA THR A 173 -21.82 7.84 -36.46
C THR A 173 -22.46 9.14 -36.92
N VAL A 174 -23.77 9.26 -36.65
CA VAL A 174 -24.55 10.47 -36.87
C VAL A 174 -24.59 11.24 -35.57
N SER A 175 -24.11 12.47 -35.60
CA SER A 175 -24.14 13.40 -34.48
C SER A 175 -25.51 14.08 -34.39
N ASP A 176 -25.85 14.63 -33.22
CA ASP A 176 -27.16 15.23 -32.95
C ASP A 176 -27.43 16.48 -33.83
N ASP A 177 -26.38 17.07 -34.40
CA ASP A 177 -26.43 18.16 -35.39
C ASP A 177 -26.61 17.66 -36.84
N GLY A 178 -26.79 16.34 -37.02
CA GLY A 178 -26.93 15.70 -38.33
C GLY A 178 -25.63 15.48 -39.08
N SER A 179 -24.47 15.84 -38.50
CA SER A 179 -23.18 15.55 -39.13
C SER A 179 -22.88 14.05 -39.09
N ILE A 180 -22.38 13.52 -40.20
CA ILE A 180 -21.99 12.11 -40.32
C ILE A 180 -20.48 12.02 -40.25
N THR A 181 -19.96 11.24 -39.30
CA THR A 181 -18.55 10.90 -39.22
C THR A 181 -18.39 9.42 -39.53
N CYS A 182 -17.63 9.12 -40.58
CA CYS A 182 -17.32 7.75 -40.99
C CYS A 182 -15.86 7.44 -40.66
N PHE A 183 -15.64 6.29 -40.01
CA PHE A 183 -14.32 5.69 -39.83
C PHE A 183 -14.23 4.44 -40.69
N GLU A 184 -13.16 4.34 -41.47
CA GLU A 184 -12.89 3.20 -42.36
C GLU A 184 -11.64 2.47 -41.87
N ALA A 185 -11.75 1.17 -41.66
CA ALA A 185 -10.62 0.27 -41.43
C ALA A 185 -10.61 -0.82 -42.50
N VAL A 186 -9.57 -0.85 -43.33
CA VAL A 186 -9.42 -1.82 -44.43
C VAL A 186 -8.34 -2.84 -44.09
N GLN A 187 -8.64 -4.12 -44.27
CA GLN A 187 -7.61 -5.16 -44.32
C GLN A 187 -7.21 -5.40 -45.77
N ASN A 188 -5.98 -5.03 -46.10
CA ASN A 188 -5.37 -5.36 -47.39
C ASN A 188 -4.62 -6.68 -47.27
N ILE A 189 -4.74 -7.53 -48.29
CA ILE A 189 -3.91 -8.73 -48.41
C ILE A 189 -2.58 -8.28 -49.06
N TRP A 190 -1.47 -8.46 -48.35
CA TRP A 190 -0.15 -8.21 -48.93
C TRP A 190 0.13 -9.26 -50.03
N PRO A 191 0.74 -8.87 -51.18
CA PRO A 191 1.03 -9.78 -52.28
C PRO A 191 2.04 -10.88 -51.93
#